data_AF-A0A1B6IHW9-F1
#
_entry.id   AF-A0A1B6IHW9-F1
#
_cell.length_a   1.000
_cell.length_b   1.000
_cell.length_c   1.000
_cell.angle_alpha   90.00
_cell.angle_beta   90.00
_cell.angle_gamma   90.00
#
_symmetry.space_group_name_H-M   'P 1'
#
loop_
_entity.id
_entity.type
_entity.pdbx_description
1 polymer ?
#
loop_
_entity_poly.entity_id
_entity_poly.type
_entity_poly.pdbx_seq_one_letter_code
_entity_poly.pdbx_strand_id
1 'polypeptide(L)'
;MEWFSWRIVQFTSQLQRTRSSQQHQSSGNIPSISVTNADGIPAVPEGTVIALENLAHEFEELANTCLLVLHLEVRVQCFYYLLPRGSSRFNTNSQDPDPKVMELSRVLTSIDEAMTSSLQPRKSKYVFEGLGHLIAKILMSSSQFLDTIDESGIHRMCRNIFTMQQTLTNITMAREVALDHANHYFQLFYLTPEDILNRVLETGPEFSELEYMNAFQLIHRSQPQTDPSAIQRHLQRLSDILGEVGVTV
;
A
#
# COMPACT_ATOMS: atom_id res chain seq x y z
N MET A 1 2.02 21.39 9.07
CA MET A 1 1.47 21.36 10.44
C MET A 1 2.50 20.90 11.46
N GLU A 2 3.22 19.79 11.25
CA GLU A 2 4.34 19.40 12.14
C GLU A 2 5.46 20.42 12.27
N TRP A 3 5.84 21.10 11.18
CA TRP A 3 6.82 22.19 11.29
C TRP A 3 6.35 23.27 12.27
N PHE A 4 5.05 23.59 12.25
CA PHE A 4 4.47 24.60 13.13
C PHE A 4 4.40 24.08 14.58
N SER A 5 3.98 22.84 14.79
CA SER A 5 4.02 22.17 16.10
C SER A 5 5.45 22.19 16.68
N TRP A 6 6.45 21.77 15.90
CA TRP A 6 7.85 21.79 16.33
C TRP A 6 8.34 23.21 16.64
N ARG A 7 7.93 24.21 15.85
CA ARG A 7 8.25 25.62 16.13
C ARG A 7 7.61 26.12 17.41
N ILE A 8 6.37 25.73 17.70
CA ILE A 8 5.72 26.05 18.97
C ILE A 8 6.50 25.41 20.13
N VAL A 9 6.86 24.12 20.04
CA VAL A 9 7.64 23.42 21.06
C VAL A 9 9.03 24.05 21.27
N GLN A 10 9.69 24.46 20.17
CA GLN A 10 10.95 25.19 20.27
C GLN A 10 10.78 26.55 20.93
N PHE A 11 9.70 27.27 20.62
CA PHE A 11 9.41 28.57 21.19
C PHE A 11 9.07 28.46 22.69
N THR A 12 8.23 27.50 23.08
CA THR A 12 7.86 27.27 24.50
C THR A 12 9.06 26.83 25.32
N SER A 13 9.92 25.95 24.79
CA SER A 13 11.15 25.53 25.49
C SER A 13 12.17 26.66 25.66
N GLN A 14 12.24 27.61 24.72
CA GLN A 14 13.04 28.84 24.88
C GLN A 14 12.48 29.72 26.00
N LEU A 15 11.16 29.93 26.04
CA LEU A 15 10.50 30.69 27.11
C LEU A 15 10.73 30.06 28.50
N GLN A 16 10.67 28.73 28.60
CA GLN A 16 10.94 28.01 29.85
C GLN A 16 12.39 28.13 30.29
N ARG A 17 13.37 28.03 29.38
CA ARG A 17 14.81 28.19 29.69
C ARG A 17 15.14 29.58 30.24
N THR A 18 14.60 30.64 29.65
CA THR A 18 14.79 32.02 30.15
C THR A 18 14.28 32.18 31.59
N ARG A 19 13.20 31.47 31.96
CA ARG A 19 12.66 31.46 33.33
C ARG A 19 13.58 30.72 34.31
N SER A 20 14.17 29.59 33.91
CA SER A 20 15.09 28.81 34.75
C SER A 20 16.38 29.57 35.08
N SER A 21 16.90 30.36 34.13
CA SER A 21 18.09 31.19 34.30
C SER A 21 17.89 32.31 35.35
N GLN A 22 16.66 32.83 35.49
CA GLN A 22 16.33 33.86 36.48
C GLN A 22 16.22 33.32 37.91
N GLN A 23 15.70 32.09 38.10
CA GLN A 23 15.58 31.49 39.43
C GLN A 23 16.94 31.22 40.10
N HIS A 24 18.03 31.08 39.34
CA HIS A 24 19.38 30.91 39.87
C HIS A 24 20.11 32.23 40.22
N GLN A 25 19.57 33.40 39.86
CA GLN A 25 20.18 34.71 40.19
C GLN A 25 19.50 35.44 41.36
N SER A 26 18.35 34.96 41.87
CA SER A 26 17.63 35.59 42.97
C SER A 26 17.97 34.98 44.34
N SER A 27 19.21 35.13 44.78
CA SER A 27 19.61 34.99 46.19
C SER A 27 19.82 36.38 46.80
N GLY A 28 18.73 37.14 46.95
CA GLY A 28 18.75 38.47 47.53
C GLY A 28 17.33 39.01 47.71
N ASN A 29 16.90 39.14 48.97
CA ASN A 29 15.58 39.61 49.39
C ASN A 29 15.32 41.08 48.99
N ILE A 30 14.81 41.34 47.78
CA ILE A 30 14.15 42.60 47.44
C ILE A 30 12.89 42.29 46.61
N PRO A 31 11.69 42.75 47.02
CA PRO A 31 10.48 42.56 46.23
C PRO A 31 10.49 43.56 45.06
N SER A 32 10.94 43.12 43.88
CA SER A 32 10.71 43.85 42.63
C SER A 32 9.54 43.22 41.89
N ILE A 33 8.48 43.98 41.65
CA ILE A 33 7.45 43.61 40.68
C ILE A 33 8.05 43.91 39.31
N SER A 34 8.84 42.97 38.80
CA SER A 34 9.43 43.05 37.47
C SER A 34 8.42 42.48 36.47
N VAL A 35 7.67 43.36 35.80
CA VAL A 35 6.74 43.00 34.71
C VAL A 35 7.49 42.69 33.40
N THR A 36 8.80 42.90 33.35
CA THR A 36 9.63 42.74 32.15
C THR A 36 10.94 42.02 32.47
N ASN A 37 11.24 40.95 31.72
CA ASN A 37 12.54 40.27 31.75
C ASN A 37 13.65 41.20 31.23
N ALA A 38 14.91 40.92 31.60
CA ALA A 38 16.10 41.72 31.25
C ALA A 38 16.31 41.92 29.73
N ASP A 39 15.65 41.12 28.88
CA ASP A 39 15.70 41.20 27.41
C ASP A 39 14.46 41.87 26.77
N GLY A 40 13.59 42.52 27.56
CA GLY A 40 12.41 43.23 27.03
C GLY A 40 11.24 42.34 26.58
N ILE A 41 11.30 41.02 26.86
CA ILE A 41 10.22 40.07 26.58
C ILE A 41 9.29 39.99 27.81
N PRO A 42 7.97 40.23 27.66
CA PRO A 42 7.01 40.09 28.77
C PRO A 42 7.01 38.67 29.34
N ALA A 43 6.88 38.53 30.66
CA ALA A 43 6.69 37.23 31.30
C ALA A 43 5.38 36.59 30.79
N VAL A 44 5.49 35.56 29.94
CA VAL A 44 4.33 34.85 29.40
C VAL A 44 3.66 34.05 30.52
N PRO A 45 2.34 34.16 30.73
CA PRO A 45 1.63 33.38 31.75
C PRO A 45 1.81 31.88 31.54
N GLU A 46 1.96 31.13 32.63
CA GLU A 46 2.18 29.68 32.59
C GLU A 46 1.04 28.94 31.88
N GLY A 47 -0.21 29.39 32.06
CA GLY A 47 -1.37 28.87 31.33
C GLY A 47 -1.27 29.04 29.81
N THR A 48 -0.61 30.09 29.32
CA THR A 48 -0.39 30.31 27.89
C THR A 48 0.66 29.35 27.33
N VAL A 49 1.71 29.04 28.11
CA VAL A 49 2.73 28.05 27.70
C VAL A 49 2.12 26.66 27.58
N ILE A 50 1.34 26.25 28.58
CA ILE A 50 0.62 24.95 28.57
C ILE A 50 -0.36 24.88 27.39
N ALA A 51 -1.11 25.96 27.13
CA ALA A 51 -2.04 26.00 26.00
C ALA A 51 -1.31 25.87 24.64
N LEU A 52 -0.13 26.49 24.50
CA LEU A 52 0.70 26.35 23.30
C LEU A 52 1.24 24.93 23.13
N GLU A 53 1.69 24.28 24.21
CA GLU A 53 2.14 22.89 24.18
C GLU A 53 1.00 21.93 23.77
N ASN A 54 -0.19 22.11 24.34
CA ASN A 54 -1.37 21.33 23.96
C ASN A 54 -1.72 21.53 22.48
N LEU A 55 -1.73 22.78 22.00
CA LEU A 55 -2.01 23.08 20.61
C LEU A 55 -0.96 22.45 19.66
N ALA A 56 0.31 22.44 20.05
CA ALA A 56 1.35 21.78 19.29
C ALA A 56 1.09 20.26 19.17
N HIS A 57 0.65 19.63 20.26
CA HIS A 57 0.29 18.21 20.24
C HIS A 57 -0.92 17.93 19.35
N GLU A 58 -1.98 18.75 19.43
CA GLU A 58 -3.16 18.64 18.55
C GLU A 58 -2.79 18.75 17.06
N PHE A 59 -1.87 19.66 16.71
CA PHE A 59 -1.40 19.79 15.32
C PHE A 59 -0.56 18.59 14.85
N GLU A 60 0.18 17.94 15.75
CA GLU A 60 0.93 16.72 15.45
C GLU A 60 -0.02 15.55 15.24
N GLU A 61 -0.99 15.35 16.13
CA GLU A 61 -2.01 14.31 16.00
C GLU A 61 -2.82 14.47 14.70
N LEU A 62 -3.21 15.70 14.37
CA LEU A 62 -3.92 15.99 13.13
C LEU A 62 -3.05 15.69 11.89
N ALA A 63 -1.75 16.00 11.93
CA ALA A 63 -0.84 15.66 10.84
C ALA A 63 -0.71 14.14 10.64
N ASN A 64 -0.60 13.38 11.72
CA ASN A 64 -0.58 11.92 11.69
C ASN A 64 -1.89 11.34 11.14
N THR A 65 -3.02 11.90 11.54
CA THR A 65 -4.35 11.51 11.03
C THR A 65 -4.46 11.77 9.54
N CYS A 66 -4.06 12.96 9.06
CA CYS A 66 -4.06 13.26 7.63
C CYS A 66 -3.17 12.30 6.83
N LEU A 67 -2.00 11.94 7.38
CA LEU A 67 -1.09 10.99 6.74
C LEU A 67 -1.72 9.59 6.64
N LEU A 68 -2.40 9.12 7.69
CA LEU A 68 -3.14 7.87 7.67
C LEU A 68 -4.29 7.90 6.66
N VAL A 69 -5.03 9.01 6.59
CA VAL A 69 -6.12 9.17 5.62
C VAL A 69 -5.60 9.09 4.19
N LEU A 70 -4.47 9.75 3.87
CA LEU A 70 -3.83 9.63 2.55
C LEU A 70 -3.43 8.19 2.22
N HIS A 71 -2.83 7.50 3.20
CA HIS A 71 -2.44 6.09 3.07
C HIS A 71 -3.64 5.16 2.83
N LEU A 72 -4.77 5.42 3.48
CA LEU A 72 -6.01 4.68 3.25
C LEU A 72 -6.67 5.04 1.92
N GLU A 73 -6.67 6.31 1.54
CA GLU A 73 -7.27 6.80 0.29
C GLU A 73 -6.65 6.11 -0.93
N VAL A 74 -5.31 6.04 -1.02
CA VAL A 74 -4.65 5.35 -2.15
C VAL A 74 -5.02 3.87 -2.24
N ARG A 75 -5.33 3.20 -1.11
CA ARG A 75 -5.79 1.80 -1.10
C ARG A 75 -7.23 1.69 -1.56
N VAL A 76 -8.09 2.60 -1.11
CA VAL A 76 -9.48 2.68 -1.56
C VAL A 76 -9.54 2.90 -3.07
N GLN A 77 -8.67 3.75 -3.63
CA GLN A 77 -8.54 3.94 -5.07
C GLN A 77 -8.19 2.63 -5.78
N CYS A 78 -7.22 1.85 -5.27
CA CYS A 78 -6.89 0.53 -5.84
C CYS A 78 -8.11 -0.40 -5.85
N PHE A 79 -8.86 -0.49 -4.76
CA PHE A 79 -10.09 -1.29 -4.72
C PHE A 79 -11.15 -0.78 -5.70
N TYR A 80 -11.38 0.53 -5.74
CA TYR A 80 -12.40 1.14 -6.59
C TYR A 80 -12.19 0.83 -8.08
N TYR A 81 -10.94 0.92 -8.54
CA TYR A 81 -10.59 0.73 -9.94
C TYR A 81 -10.36 -0.74 -10.32
N LEU A 82 -9.76 -1.55 -9.44
CA LEU A 82 -9.33 -2.91 -9.78
C LEU A 82 -10.32 -4.00 -9.39
N LEU A 83 -11.24 -3.76 -8.44
CA LEU A 83 -12.23 -4.79 -8.10
C LEU A 83 -13.17 -5.04 -9.28
N PRO A 84 -13.38 -6.32 -9.67
CA PRO A 84 -14.35 -6.67 -10.69
C PRO A 84 -15.76 -6.20 -10.30
N ARG A 85 -16.40 -5.40 -11.17
CA ARG A 85 -17.80 -4.96 -11.01
C ARG A 85 -18.64 -5.62 -12.11
N GLY A 86 -19.17 -6.81 -11.80
CA GLY A 86 -19.99 -7.61 -12.73
C GLY A 86 -19.17 -8.53 -13.64
N SER A 87 -19.86 -9.34 -14.46
CA SER A 87 -19.25 -10.24 -15.46
C SER A 87 -18.58 -9.37 -16.54
N SER A 88 -17.30 -9.09 -16.32
CA SER A 88 -16.45 -8.34 -17.23
C SER A 88 -16.11 -9.27 -18.37
N ARG A 89 -16.94 -9.29 -19.42
CA ARG A 89 -16.56 -9.94 -20.67
C ARG A 89 -15.34 -9.19 -21.18
N PHE A 90 -14.19 -9.86 -21.20
CA PHE A 90 -12.99 -9.30 -21.83
C PHE A 90 -13.35 -8.96 -23.28
N ASN A 91 -13.23 -7.69 -23.65
CA ASN A 91 -13.33 -7.29 -25.04
C ASN A 91 -12.02 -7.77 -25.70
N THR A 92 -12.11 -8.89 -26.42
CA THR A 92 -10.97 -9.74 -26.84
C THR A 92 -9.99 -9.08 -27.82
N ASN A 93 -10.24 -7.84 -28.27
CA ASN A 93 -9.52 -7.25 -29.39
C ASN A 93 -8.71 -5.97 -29.05
N SER A 94 -8.65 -5.53 -27.78
CA SER A 94 -7.84 -4.36 -27.41
C SER A 94 -6.41 -4.77 -27.03
N GLN A 95 -5.41 -4.27 -27.74
CA GLN A 95 -4.00 -4.39 -27.34
C GLN A 95 -3.63 -3.49 -26.14
N ASP A 96 -4.55 -2.63 -25.72
CA ASP A 96 -4.34 -1.74 -24.58
C ASP A 96 -4.57 -2.43 -23.23
N PRO A 97 -4.00 -1.90 -22.14
CA PRO A 97 -4.41 -2.23 -20.78
C PRO A 97 -5.88 -1.86 -20.52
N ASP A 98 -6.45 -2.40 -19.45
CA ASP A 98 -7.80 -2.03 -19.00
C ASP A 98 -7.89 -0.51 -18.78
N PRO A 99 -8.89 0.19 -19.35
CA PRO A 99 -9.07 1.62 -19.13
C PRO A 99 -9.10 2.03 -17.65
N LYS A 100 -9.63 1.18 -16.77
CA LYS A 100 -9.63 1.45 -15.32
C LYS A 100 -8.25 1.35 -14.70
N VAL A 101 -7.39 0.46 -15.19
CA VAL A 101 -5.99 0.36 -14.77
C VAL A 101 -5.23 1.60 -15.23
N MET A 102 -5.46 2.04 -16.46
CA MET A 102 -4.90 3.30 -16.97
C MET A 102 -5.37 4.51 -16.16
N GLU A 103 -6.64 4.54 -15.75
CA GLU A 103 -7.18 5.60 -14.91
C GLU A 103 -6.58 5.59 -13.51
N LEU A 104 -6.50 4.43 -12.85
CA LEU A 104 -5.81 4.27 -11.57
C LEU A 104 -4.36 4.75 -11.66
N SER A 105 -3.65 4.39 -12.73
CA SER A 105 -2.28 4.87 -12.95
C SER A 105 -2.21 6.40 -12.93
N ARG A 106 -3.10 7.09 -13.66
CA ARG A 106 -3.13 8.56 -13.67
C ARG A 106 -3.46 9.14 -12.31
N VAL A 107 -4.41 8.54 -11.58
CA VAL A 107 -4.79 8.96 -10.23
C VAL A 107 -3.60 8.84 -9.27
N LEU A 108 -2.89 7.71 -9.26
CA LEU A 108 -1.73 7.51 -8.39
C LEU A 108 -0.60 8.49 -8.71
N THR A 109 -0.28 8.71 -9.99
CA THR A 109 0.71 9.70 -10.40
C THR A 109 0.30 11.12 -9.98
N SER A 110 -0.96 11.50 -10.16
CA SER A 110 -1.45 12.82 -9.74
C SER A 110 -1.39 13.01 -8.22
N ILE A 111 -1.69 11.97 -7.45
CA ILE A 111 -1.55 12.00 -5.98
C ILE A 111 -0.08 12.17 -5.59
N ASP A 112 0.85 11.44 -6.22
CA ASP A 112 2.29 11.56 -5.95
C ASP A 112 2.83 12.96 -6.24
N GLU A 113 2.47 13.53 -7.40
CA GLU A 113 2.85 14.89 -7.80
C GLU A 113 2.33 15.94 -6.80
N ALA A 114 1.06 15.83 -6.40
CA ALA A 114 0.46 16.73 -5.41
C ALA A 114 1.16 16.63 -4.05
N MET A 115 1.48 15.41 -3.61
CA MET A 115 2.13 15.15 -2.33
C MET A 115 3.59 15.61 -2.29
N THR A 116 4.33 15.52 -3.39
CA THR A 116 5.76 15.87 -3.46
C THR A 116 6.02 17.32 -3.05
N SER A 117 5.06 18.23 -3.28
CA SER A 117 5.16 19.63 -2.87
C SER A 117 4.91 19.89 -1.38
N SER A 118 4.20 18.96 -0.72
CA SER A 118 3.57 19.18 0.59
C SER A 118 4.08 18.25 1.69
N LEU A 119 4.69 17.12 1.33
CA LEU A 119 5.14 16.07 2.23
C LEU A 119 6.63 15.80 2.08
N GLN A 120 7.26 15.43 3.19
CA GLN A 120 8.63 14.94 3.16
C GLN A 120 8.69 13.57 2.47
N PRO A 121 9.79 13.22 1.77
CA PRO A 121 9.89 11.96 1.03
C PRO A 121 9.59 10.70 1.85
N ARG A 122 9.94 10.68 3.14
CA ARG A 122 9.64 9.55 4.04
C ARG A 122 8.14 9.32 4.22
N LYS A 123 7.34 10.39 4.25
CA LYS A 123 5.90 10.32 4.41
C LYS A 123 5.20 9.96 3.10
N SER A 124 5.67 10.52 1.98
CA SER A 124 5.20 10.08 0.66
C SER A 124 5.45 8.59 0.46
N LYS A 125 6.63 8.09 0.87
CA LYS A 125 6.93 6.65 0.87
C LYS A 125 5.95 5.86 1.74
N TYR A 126 5.63 6.32 2.95
CA TYR A 126 4.64 5.68 3.81
C TYR A 126 3.26 5.57 3.15
N VAL A 127 2.81 6.60 2.43
CA VAL A 127 1.50 6.57 1.75
C VAL A 127 1.41 5.41 0.74
N PHE A 128 2.44 5.23 -0.08
CA PHE A 128 2.50 4.19 -1.12
C PHE A 128 3.05 2.84 -0.66
N GLU A 129 3.52 2.72 0.58
CA GLU A 129 4.06 1.48 1.12
C GLU A 129 3.04 0.34 1.04
N GLY A 130 3.47 -0.84 0.59
CA GLY A 130 2.62 -2.03 0.49
C GLY A 130 1.60 -2.02 -0.67
N LEU A 131 1.54 -0.96 -1.48
CA LEU A 131 0.55 -0.84 -2.55
C LEU A 131 0.74 -1.91 -3.65
N GLY A 132 1.98 -2.25 -4.00
CA GLY A 132 2.29 -3.33 -4.94
C GLY A 132 1.75 -4.69 -4.50
N HIS A 133 1.84 -5.01 -3.20
CA HIS A 133 1.28 -6.24 -2.63
C HIS A 133 -0.24 -6.26 -2.68
N LEU A 134 -0.87 -5.13 -2.34
CA LEU A 134 -2.33 -4.99 -2.42
C LEU A 134 -2.83 -5.19 -3.86
N ILE A 135 -2.22 -4.49 -4.82
CA ILE A 135 -2.60 -4.57 -6.23
C ILE A 135 -2.40 -5.98 -6.76
N ALA A 136 -1.26 -6.62 -6.47
CA ALA A 136 -0.98 -8.01 -6.84
C ALA A 136 -2.09 -8.95 -6.34
N LYS A 137 -2.47 -8.86 -5.06
CA LYS A 137 -3.54 -9.68 -4.48
C LYS A 137 -4.90 -9.41 -5.12
N ILE A 138 -5.27 -8.15 -5.36
CA ILE A 138 -6.53 -7.82 -6.05
C ILE A 138 -6.55 -8.44 -7.45
N LEU A 139 -5.47 -8.25 -8.24
CA LEU A 139 -5.38 -8.77 -9.59
C LEU A 139 -5.40 -10.30 -9.63
N MET A 140 -4.63 -11.00 -8.78
CA MET A 140 -4.66 -12.47 -8.72
C MET A 140 -6.04 -12.99 -8.31
N SER A 141 -6.68 -12.33 -7.32
CA SER A 141 -8.03 -12.68 -6.89
C SER A 141 -9.09 -12.46 -7.96
N SER A 142 -8.81 -11.65 -8.99
CA SER A 142 -9.77 -11.41 -10.07
C SER A 142 -10.08 -12.68 -10.88
N SER A 143 -9.15 -13.65 -10.91
CA SER A 143 -9.29 -14.93 -11.62
C SER A 143 -10.53 -15.73 -11.21
N GLN A 144 -10.94 -15.65 -9.95
CA GLN A 144 -12.13 -16.37 -9.46
C GLN A 144 -13.43 -15.86 -10.12
N PHE A 145 -13.45 -14.58 -10.51
CA PHE A 145 -14.61 -13.93 -11.13
C PHE A 145 -14.62 -14.00 -12.66
N LEU A 146 -13.60 -14.59 -13.28
CA LEU A 146 -13.54 -14.77 -14.72
C LEU A 146 -14.32 -16.02 -15.13
N ASP A 147 -15.20 -15.89 -16.14
CA ASP A 147 -15.94 -17.03 -16.67
C ASP A 147 -15.00 -17.99 -17.41
N THR A 148 -14.14 -17.44 -18.27
CA THR A 148 -13.08 -18.15 -19.01
C THR A 148 -11.87 -17.25 -19.18
N ILE A 149 -10.70 -17.83 -19.44
CA ILE A 149 -9.47 -17.15 -19.82
C ILE A 149 -8.90 -17.76 -21.09
N ASP A 150 -8.61 -16.90 -22.05
CA ASP A 150 -7.91 -17.23 -23.29
C ASP A 150 -6.56 -16.50 -23.33
N GLU A 151 -5.76 -16.76 -24.37
CA GLU A 151 -4.46 -16.12 -24.54
C GLU A 151 -4.56 -14.58 -24.55
N SER A 152 -5.62 -14.01 -25.14
CA SER A 152 -5.84 -12.57 -25.15
C SER A 152 -6.08 -12.01 -23.75
N GLY A 153 -6.85 -12.72 -22.92
CA GLY A 153 -7.09 -12.42 -21.52
C GLY A 153 -5.82 -12.48 -20.68
N ILE A 154 -4.97 -13.49 -20.88
CA ILE A 154 -3.67 -13.59 -20.19
C ILE A 154 -2.80 -12.37 -20.54
N HIS A 155 -2.63 -12.07 -21.83
CA HIS A 155 -1.85 -10.92 -22.27
C HIS A 155 -2.38 -9.60 -21.69
N ARG A 156 -3.70 -9.42 -21.63
CA ARG A 156 -4.32 -8.24 -21.04
C ARG A 156 -4.03 -8.12 -19.54
N MET A 157 -4.09 -9.21 -18.78
CA MET A 157 -3.74 -9.20 -17.35
C MET A 157 -2.25 -8.91 -17.14
N CYS A 158 -1.36 -9.47 -17.96
CA CYS A 158 0.06 -9.14 -17.93
C CYS A 158 0.32 -7.66 -18.22
N ARG A 159 -0.39 -7.06 -19.20
CA ARG A 159 -0.31 -5.62 -19.47
C ARG A 159 -0.81 -4.79 -18.30
N ASN A 160 -1.93 -5.17 -17.67
CA ASN A 160 -2.44 -4.48 -16.49
C ASN A 160 -1.42 -4.47 -15.35
N ILE A 161 -0.79 -5.62 -15.09
CA ILE A 161 0.27 -5.76 -14.09
C ILE A 161 1.45 -4.86 -14.46
N PHE A 162 1.92 -4.92 -15.71
CA PHE A 162 3.04 -4.12 -16.18
C PHE A 162 2.79 -2.61 -16.05
N THR A 163 1.59 -2.12 -16.40
CA THR A 163 1.20 -0.73 -16.20
C THR A 163 1.34 -0.34 -14.74
N MET A 164 0.76 -1.13 -13.82
CA MET A 164 0.85 -0.83 -12.38
C MET A 164 2.29 -0.93 -11.86
N GLN A 165 3.10 -1.88 -12.35
CA GLN A 165 4.51 -1.98 -12.02
C GLN A 165 5.26 -0.71 -12.39
N GLN A 166 5.06 -0.21 -13.61
CA GLN A 166 5.72 0.98 -14.10
C GLN A 166 5.31 2.20 -13.27
N THR A 167 4.01 2.36 -12.99
CA THR A 167 3.49 3.46 -12.17
C THR A 167 4.10 3.45 -10.78
N LEU A 168 4.06 2.31 -10.08
CA LEU A 168 4.58 2.22 -8.72
C LEU A 168 6.10 2.34 -8.67
N THR A 169 6.83 1.69 -9.58
CA THR A 169 8.30 1.82 -9.65
C THR A 169 8.71 3.28 -9.83
N ASN A 170 7.98 4.04 -10.66
CA ASN A 170 8.24 5.47 -10.84
C ASN A 170 7.92 6.31 -9.62
N ILE A 171 6.96 5.91 -8.79
CA ILE A 171 6.59 6.64 -7.55
C ILE A 171 7.53 6.27 -6.40
N THR A 172 7.75 4.97 -6.19
CA THR A 172 8.46 4.42 -5.04
C THR A 172 9.97 4.34 -5.25
N MET A 173 10.42 4.41 -6.51
CA MET A 173 11.81 4.14 -6.93
C MET A 173 12.31 2.77 -6.43
N ALA A 174 11.40 1.79 -6.35
CA ALA A 174 11.66 0.45 -5.86
C ALA A 174 11.11 -0.61 -6.82
N ARG A 175 11.70 -1.80 -6.80
CA ARG A 175 11.20 -2.95 -7.57
C ARG A 175 9.95 -3.52 -6.92
N GLU A 176 8.91 -3.71 -7.72
CA GLU A 176 7.62 -4.25 -7.29
C GLU A 176 7.58 -5.79 -7.40
N VAL A 177 8.27 -6.47 -6.49
CA VAL A 177 8.39 -7.95 -6.48
C VAL A 177 7.04 -8.66 -6.37
N ALA A 178 6.08 -8.10 -5.64
CA ALA A 178 4.75 -8.69 -5.53
C ALA A 178 4.00 -8.68 -6.88
N LEU A 179 4.25 -7.69 -7.72
CA LEU A 179 3.67 -7.62 -9.06
C LEU A 179 4.40 -8.54 -10.04
N ASP A 180 5.70 -8.79 -9.86
CA ASP A 180 6.41 -9.86 -10.58
C ASP A 180 5.77 -11.22 -10.27
N HIS A 181 5.48 -11.49 -8.98
CA HIS A 181 4.79 -12.71 -8.54
C HIS A 181 3.38 -12.84 -9.13
N ALA A 182 2.61 -11.75 -9.17
CA ALA A 182 1.32 -11.74 -9.85
C ALA A 182 1.45 -12.00 -11.37
N ASN A 183 2.52 -11.53 -12.01
CA ASN A 183 2.76 -11.82 -13.42
C ASN A 183 2.98 -13.32 -13.64
N HIS A 184 3.82 -13.96 -12.83
CA HIS A 184 4.00 -15.41 -12.87
C HIS A 184 2.70 -16.19 -12.63
N TYR A 185 1.82 -15.69 -11.77
CA TYR A 185 0.50 -16.31 -11.55
C TYR A 185 -0.31 -16.39 -12.85
N PHE A 186 -0.38 -15.29 -13.61
CA PHE A 186 -1.10 -15.29 -14.87
C PHE A 186 -0.39 -16.08 -15.98
N GLN A 187 0.93 -16.25 -15.89
CA GLN A 187 1.65 -17.14 -16.81
C GLN A 187 1.32 -18.62 -16.60
N LEU A 188 0.81 -19.03 -15.42
CA LEU A 188 0.35 -20.41 -15.21
C LEU A 188 -0.74 -20.83 -16.20
N PHE A 189 -1.56 -19.88 -16.67
CA PHE A 189 -2.64 -20.17 -17.62
C PHE A 189 -2.16 -20.54 -19.03
N TYR A 190 -0.86 -20.43 -19.32
CA TYR A 190 -0.26 -21.01 -20.54
C TYR A 190 0.02 -22.51 -20.41
N LEU A 191 -0.02 -23.05 -19.19
CA LEU A 191 0.34 -24.44 -18.89
C LEU A 191 -0.90 -25.30 -18.75
N THR A 192 -0.73 -26.61 -18.95
CA THR A 192 -1.76 -27.58 -18.59
C THR A 192 -1.75 -27.84 -17.08
N PRO A 193 -2.86 -28.32 -16.48
CA PRO A 193 -2.88 -28.68 -15.07
C PRO A 193 -1.78 -29.68 -14.68
N GLU A 194 -1.46 -30.64 -15.56
CA GLU A 194 -0.40 -31.62 -15.36
C GLU A 194 0.98 -30.96 -15.31
N ASP A 195 1.27 -30.01 -16.22
CA ASP A 195 2.53 -29.28 -16.22
C ASP A 195 2.70 -28.42 -14.95
N ILE A 196 1.60 -27.83 -14.46
CA ILE A 196 1.60 -27.07 -13.20
C ILE A 196 1.92 -28.00 -12.02
N LEU A 197 1.28 -29.17 -11.93
CA LEU A 197 1.52 -30.15 -10.87
C LEU A 197 2.98 -30.64 -10.89
N ASN A 198 3.51 -30.96 -12.08
CA ASN A 198 4.91 -31.37 -12.24
C ASN A 198 5.87 -30.26 -11.80
N ARG A 199 5.60 -28.99 -12.15
CA ARG A 199 6.41 -27.86 -11.71
C ARG A 199 6.41 -27.69 -10.19
N VAL A 200 5.25 -27.86 -9.55
CA VAL A 200 5.14 -27.80 -8.07
C VAL A 200 5.93 -28.94 -7.42
N LEU A 201 5.91 -30.14 -8.00
CA LEU A 201 6.71 -31.27 -7.54
C LEU A 201 8.22 -31.04 -7.66
N GLU A 202 8.66 -30.49 -8.78
CA GLU A 202 10.08 -30.30 -9.07
C GLU A 202 10.71 -29.11 -8.35
N THR A 203 9.98 -28.00 -8.24
CA THR A 203 10.52 -26.71 -7.77
C THR A 203 9.93 -26.23 -6.45
N GLY A 204 8.89 -26.92 -5.95
CA GLY A 204 8.10 -26.49 -4.81
C GLY A 204 6.97 -25.52 -5.18
N PRO A 205 6.05 -25.23 -4.24
CA PRO A 205 4.94 -24.32 -4.46
C PRO A 205 5.39 -22.84 -4.49
N GLU A 206 5.07 -22.15 -5.57
CA GLU A 206 5.24 -20.68 -5.71
C GLU A 206 4.01 -19.90 -5.20
N PHE A 207 2.84 -20.55 -5.22
CA PHE A 207 1.56 -19.96 -4.83
C PHE A 207 0.91 -20.74 -3.68
N SER A 208 -0.05 -20.12 -3.01
CA SER A 208 -0.84 -20.81 -2.00
C SER A 208 -1.76 -21.86 -2.63
N GLU A 209 -2.16 -22.86 -1.84
CA GLU A 209 -3.10 -23.89 -2.27
C GLU A 209 -4.37 -23.27 -2.90
N LEU A 210 -4.97 -22.28 -2.23
CA LEU A 210 -6.16 -21.59 -2.74
C LEU A 210 -5.93 -20.92 -4.10
N GLU A 211 -4.75 -20.33 -4.33
CA GLU A 211 -4.40 -19.69 -5.61
C GLU A 211 -4.29 -20.72 -6.73
N TYR A 212 -3.70 -21.89 -6.46
CA TYR A 212 -3.66 -23.01 -7.40
C TYR A 212 -5.06 -23.60 -7.65
N MET A 213 -5.89 -23.76 -6.62
CA MET A 213 -7.28 -24.21 -6.76
C MET A 213 -8.07 -23.28 -7.69
N ASN A 214 -7.96 -21.96 -7.47
CA ASN A 214 -8.60 -20.95 -8.31
C ASN A 214 -8.09 -21.01 -9.77
N ALA A 215 -6.79 -21.22 -9.96
CA ALA A 215 -6.21 -21.37 -11.29
C ALA A 215 -6.76 -22.60 -12.01
N PHE A 216 -6.80 -23.77 -11.36
CA PHE A 216 -7.35 -25.00 -11.95
C PHE A 216 -8.84 -24.88 -12.29
N GLN A 217 -9.62 -24.23 -11.43
CA GLN A 217 -11.03 -23.94 -11.71
C GLN A 217 -11.19 -23.07 -12.96
N LEU A 218 -10.38 -22.02 -13.11
CA LEU A 218 -10.43 -21.16 -14.28
C LEU A 218 -9.95 -21.87 -15.56
N ILE A 219 -8.88 -22.67 -15.50
CA ILE A 219 -8.42 -23.48 -16.63
C ILE A 219 -9.52 -24.45 -17.08
N HIS A 220 -10.17 -25.14 -16.15
CA HIS A 220 -11.25 -26.07 -16.45
C HIS A 220 -12.45 -25.36 -17.09
N ARG A 221 -12.90 -24.22 -16.54
CA ARG A 221 -13.99 -23.43 -17.14
C ARG A 221 -13.67 -22.98 -18.57
N SER A 222 -12.40 -22.73 -18.86
CA SER A 222 -11.91 -22.30 -20.18
C SER A 222 -11.79 -23.45 -21.19
N GLN A 223 -11.91 -24.70 -20.73
CA GLN A 223 -11.85 -25.91 -21.54
C GLN A 223 -13.16 -26.72 -21.37
N PRO A 224 -14.29 -26.26 -21.94
CA PRO A 224 -15.61 -26.84 -21.68
C PRO A 224 -15.82 -28.28 -22.18
N GLN A 225 -14.85 -28.86 -22.90
CA GLN A 225 -14.88 -30.28 -23.32
C GLN A 225 -14.23 -31.24 -22.33
N THR A 226 -13.70 -30.74 -21.22
CA THR A 226 -13.02 -31.56 -20.22
C THR A 226 -14.02 -32.24 -19.28
N ASP A 227 -13.75 -33.51 -18.96
CA ASP A 227 -14.55 -34.30 -18.04
C ASP A 227 -14.63 -33.63 -16.65
N PRO A 228 -15.83 -33.42 -16.07
CA PRO A 228 -15.99 -32.88 -14.72
C PRO A 228 -15.22 -33.66 -13.64
N SER A 229 -14.85 -34.92 -13.88
CA SER A 229 -14.01 -35.69 -12.96
C SER A 229 -12.54 -35.25 -12.95
N ALA A 230 -12.06 -34.61 -14.03
CA ALA A 230 -10.67 -34.24 -14.21
C ALA A 230 -10.23 -33.15 -13.23
N ILE A 231 -11.08 -32.14 -12.98
CA ILE A 231 -10.78 -31.10 -11.99
C ILE A 231 -10.61 -31.70 -10.60
N GLN A 232 -11.48 -32.65 -10.21
CA GLN A 232 -11.37 -33.30 -8.90
C GLN A 232 -10.07 -34.11 -8.77
N ARG A 233 -9.63 -34.78 -9.85
CA ARG A 233 -8.34 -35.48 -9.87
C ARG A 233 -7.16 -34.54 -9.74
N HIS A 234 -7.15 -33.42 -10.46
CA HIS A 234 -6.06 -32.43 -10.34
C HIS A 234 -6.02 -31.77 -8.96
N LEU A 235 -7.18 -31.47 -8.36
CA LEU A 235 -7.26 -30.90 -7.01
C LEU A 235 -6.80 -31.89 -5.94
N GLN A 236 -7.18 -33.17 -6.04
CA GLN A 236 -6.70 -34.20 -5.13
C GLN A 236 -5.18 -34.34 -5.23
N ARG A 237 -4.65 -34.43 -6.46
CA ARG A 237 -3.22 -34.56 -6.68
C ARG A 237 -2.44 -33.34 -6.18
N LEU A 238 -2.99 -32.14 -6.34
CA LEU A 238 -2.42 -30.92 -5.74
C LEU A 238 -2.34 -31.04 -4.22
N SER A 239 -3.43 -31.45 -3.56
CA SER A 239 -3.46 -31.64 -2.10
C SER A 239 -2.44 -32.68 -1.64
N ASP A 240 -2.29 -33.78 -2.37
CA ASP A 240 -1.32 -34.83 -2.04
C ASP A 240 0.12 -34.28 -2.15
N ILE A 241 0.45 -33.59 -3.26
CA ILE A 241 1.76 -32.97 -3.48
C ILE A 241 2.08 -31.93 -2.41
N LEU A 242 1.15 -31.02 -2.12
CA LEU A 242 1.37 -29.98 -1.10
C LEU A 242 1.44 -30.55 0.31
N GLY A 243 0.72 -31.65 0.59
CA GLY A 243 0.81 -32.39 1.83
C GLY A 243 2.18 -33.05 2.02
N GLU A 244 2.74 -33.66 0.97
CA GLU A 244 4.09 -34.25 1.01
C GLU A 244 5.19 -33.18 1.11
N VAL A 245 5.03 -32.05 0.41
CA VAL A 245 5.99 -30.93 0.47
C VAL A 245 5.92 -30.22 1.83
N GLY A 246 4.74 -30.11 2.45
CA GLY A 246 4.57 -29.53 3.79
C GLY A 246 5.17 -30.36 4.93
N VAL A 247 5.47 -31.64 4.69
CA VAL A 247 6.11 -32.55 5.66
C VAL A 247 7.64 -32.58 5.50
N THR A 248 8.17 -32.07 4.39
CA THR A 248 9.62 -32.11 4.08
C THR A 248 10.37 -30.81 4.38
N VAL A 249 9.72 -29.81 5.02
CA VAL A 249 10.33 -28.55 5.48
C VAL A 249 10.48 -28.49 6.99
#